data_AF-A0A535DVT5-F1
#
_entry.id   AF-A0A535DVT5-F1
#
_cell.length_a   1.000
_cell.length_b   1.000
_cell.length_c   1.000
_cell.angle_alpha   90.00
_cell.angle_beta   90.00
_cell.angle_gamma   90.00
#
_symmetry.space_group_name_H-M   'P 1'
#
loop_
_entity.id
_entity.type
_entity.pdbx_description
1 polymer ?
#
loop_
_entity_poly.entity_id
_entity_poly.type
_entity_poly.pdbx_seq_one_letter_code
_entity_poly.pdbx_strand_id
1 'polypeptide(L)'
;MSTYDSLSTVRPYRIWNGAVARAVAGERITFAVVDLEPNLVVPEHQHRNEQVGLVLQGFVTMTGPEGATVIDVFNPTREDWEQVERLEPSAGAWPA
;
A
#
# COMPACT_ATOMS: atom_id res chain seq x y z
N MET A 1 -13.77 6.42 20.73
CA MET A 1 -12.67 5.51 20.38
C MET A 1 -11.44 6.05 21.07
N SER A 2 -10.88 5.27 21.99
CA SER A 2 -9.61 5.55 22.63
C SER A 2 -8.48 5.24 21.64
N THR A 3 -7.35 5.95 21.78
CA THR A 3 -6.12 5.70 21.00
C THR A 3 -5.64 4.25 21.11
N TYR A 4 -5.94 3.57 22.22
CA TYR A 4 -5.48 2.22 22.50
C TYR A 4 -6.53 1.14 22.25
N ASP A 5 -7.68 1.49 21.65
CA ASP A 5 -8.70 0.50 21.30
C ASP A 5 -8.19 -0.44 20.20
N SER A 6 -8.62 -1.71 20.25
CA SER A 6 -8.28 -2.67 19.20
C SER A 6 -8.93 -2.28 17.87
N LEU A 7 -8.20 -2.42 16.76
CA LEU A 7 -8.75 -2.23 15.40
C LEU A 7 -10.01 -3.06 15.14
N SER A 8 -10.14 -4.24 15.77
CA SER A 8 -11.33 -5.08 15.64
C SER A 8 -12.63 -4.41 16.11
N THR A 9 -12.54 -3.37 16.95
CA THR A 9 -13.68 -2.59 17.44
C THR A 9 -14.07 -1.44 16.52
N VAL A 10 -13.23 -1.11 15.53
CA VAL A 10 -13.51 -0.06 14.54
C VAL A 10 -14.55 -0.57 13.55
N ARG A 11 -15.64 0.20 13.38
CA ARG A 11 -16.71 -0.16 12.45
C ARG A 11 -16.14 -0.22 11.02
N PRO A 12 -16.27 -1.36 10.31
CA PRO A 12 -15.72 -1.50 8.98
C PRO A 12 -16.58 -0.81 7.92
N TYR A 13 -15.91 -0.38 6.85
CA TYR A 13 -16.49 0.06 5.59
C TYR A 13 -16.36 -1.05 4.56
N ARG A 14 -17.43 -1.36 3.82
CA ARG A 14 -17.30 -2.10 2.57
C ARG A 14 -16.94 -1.10 1.48
N ILE A 15 -15.66 -1.03 1.12
CA ILE A 15 -15.16 -0.05 0.14
C ILE A 15 -15.32 -0.54 -1.30
N TRP A 16 -15.30 -1.86 -1.50
CA TRP A 16 -15.72 -2.53 -2.73
C TRP A 16 -16.39 -3.87 -2.40
N ASN A 17 -16.99 -4.52 -3.41
CA ASN A 17 -17.37 -5.92 -3.26
C ASN A 17 -16.10 -6.75 -3.03
N GLY A 18 -16.02 -7.48 -1.92
CA GLY A 18 -14.84 -8.25 -1.51
C GLY A 18 -13.70 -7.46 -0.84
N ALA A 19 -13.84 -6.14 -0.62
CA ALA A 19 -12.86 -5.35 0.12
C ALA A 19 -13.49 -4.64 1.32
N VAL A 20 -12.91 -4.84 2.50
CA VAL A 20 -13.40 -4.30 3.76
C VAL A 20 -12.28 -3.53 4.45
N ALA A 21 -12.52 -2.24 4.75
CA ALA A 21 -11.55 -1.38 5.42
C ALA A 21 -12.00 -1.02 6.84
N ARG A 22 -11.07 -1.08 7.79
CA ARG A 22 -11.22 -0.45 9.11
C ARG A 22 -10.35 0.79 9.15
N ALA A 23 -10.98 1.95 9.09
CA ALA A 23 -10.30 3.23 8.96
C ALA A 23 -10.38 4.05 10.25
N VAL A 24 -9.26 4.68 10.60
CA VAL A 24 -9.14 5.66 11.68
C VAL A 24 -8.71 6.99 11.06
N ALA A 25 -9.57 7.99 11.14
CA ALA A 25 -9.27 9.34 10.66
C ALA A 25 -8.56 10.14 11.75
N GLY A 26 -7.36 10.64 11.44
CA GLY A 26 -6.71 11.71 12.17
C GLY A 26 -6.95 13.07 11.52
N GLU A 27 -6.28 14.11 12.02
CA GLU A 27 -6.39 15.47 11.46
C GLU A 27 -5.81 15.56 10.04
N ARG A 28 -4.72 14.83 9.77
CA ARG A 28 -3.95 14.94 8.50
C ARG A 28 -3.81 13.63 7.72
N ILE A 29 -4.02 12.50 8.37
CA ILE A 29 -3.86 11.17 7.77
C ILE A 29 -5.06 10.30 8.11
N THR A 30 -5.45 9.45 7.17
CA THR A 30 -6.32 8.31 7.44
C THR A 30 -5.47 7.06 7.45
N PHE A 31 -5.51 6.32 8.55
CA PHE A 31 -4.91 5.00 8.63
C PHE A 31 -5.99 3.95 8.39
N ALA A 32 -5.72 2.95 7.55
CA ALA A 32 -6.67 1.87 7.31
C ALA A 32 -5.97 0.52 7.25
N VAL A 33 -6.60 -0.49 7.85
CA VAL A 33 -6.31 -1.90 7.58
C VAL A 33 -7.40 -2.43 6.66
N VAL A 34 -6.99 -3.00 5.54
CA VAL A 34 -7.90 -3.45 4.47
C VAL A 34 -7.76 -4.94 4.29
N ASP A 35 -8.87 -5.65 4.45
CA ASP A 35 -9.01 -7.06 4.12
C ASP A 35 -9.49 -7.18 2.67
N LEU A 36 -8.82 -7.99 1.86
CA LEU A 36 -9.15 -8.26 0.46
C LEU A 36 -9.49 -9.74 0.30
N GLU A 37 -10.62 -10.05 -0.33
CA GLU A 37 -10.97 -11.43 -0.68
C GLU A 37 -9.99 -12.04 -1.71
N PRO A 38 -9.81 -13.37 -1.71
CA PRO A 38 -8.95 -14.04 -2.69
C PRO A 38 -9.38 -13.73 -4.13
N ASN A 39 -8.40 -13.44 -5.00
CA ASN A 39 -8.59 -13.12 -6.42
C ASN A 39 -9.44 -11.86 -6.69
N LEU A 40 -9.63 -11.00 -5.69
CA LEU A 40 -10.30 -9.72 -5.89
C LEU A 40 -9.53 -8.87 -6.90
N VAL A 41 -10.24 -8.41 -7.94
CA VAL A 41 -9.75 -7.37 -8.84
C VAL A 41 -10.26 -6.03 -8.34
N VAL A 42 -9.34 -5.19 -7.88
CA VAL A 42 -9.65 -3.80 -7.52
C VAL A 42 -9.51 -2.95 -8.79
N PRO A 43 -10.58 -2.25 -9.23
CA PRO A 43 -10.50 -1.37 -10.38
C PRO A 43 -9.47 -0.25 -10.17
N GLU A 44 -8.80 0.16 -11.25
CA GLU A 44 -7.93 1.33 -11.23
C GLU A 44 -8.70 2.56 -10.74
N HIS A 45 -8.07 3.34 -9.87
CA HIS A 45 -8.66 4.53 -9.29
C HIS A 45 -7.58 5.53 -8.86
N GLN A 46 -7.95 6.81 -8.84
CA GLN A 46 -7.05 7.88 -8.46
C GLN A 46 -7.71 8.84 -7.47
N HIS A 47 -6.89 9.44 -6.63
CA HIS A 47 -7.30 10.39 -5.60
C HIS A 47 -6.25 11.50 -5.53
N ARG A 48 -6.62 12.68 -5.03
CA ARG A 48 -5.65 13.74 -4.73
C ARG A 48 -4.70 13.37 -3.58
N ASN A 49 -5.03 12.32 -2.83
CA ASN A 49 -4.29 11.88 -1.65
C ASN A 49 -3.17 10.94 -2.07
N GLU A 50 -1.97 11.17 -1.55
CA GLU A 50 -0.90 10.17 -1.58
C GLU A 50 -1.31 8.95 -0.74
N GLN A 51 -1.06 7.76 -1.27
CA GLN A 51 -1.40 6.49 -0.62
C GLN A 51 -0.17 5.59 -0.59
N VAL A 52 0.21 5.17 0.62
CA VAL A 52 1.24 4.16 0.85
C VAL A 52 0.59 2.98 1.58
N GLY A 53 0.86 1.77 1.11
CA GLY A 53 0.34 0.53 1.69
C GLY A 53 1.46 -0.46 1.97
N LEU A 54 1.27 -1.29 2.99
CA LEU A 54 2.10 -2.46 3.25
C LEU A 54 1.20 -3.70 3.24
N VAL A 55 1.63 -4.76 2.55
CA VAL A 55 0.96 -6.06 2.65
C VAL A 55 1.40 -6.71 3.96
N LEU A 56 0.46 -6.85 4.91
CA LEU A 56 0.73 -7.48 6.20
C LEU A 56 0.75 -9.02 6.10
N GLN A 57 -0.07 -9.59 5.20
CA GLN A 57 -0.18 -11.02 4.96
C GLN A 57 -0.68 -11.30 3.53
N GLY A 58 -0.17 -12.36 2.90
CA GLY A 58 -0.53 -12.74 1.54
C GLY A 58 0.33 -12.03 0.48
N PHE A 59 -0.22 -11.86 -0.72
CA PHE A 59 0.42 -11.11 -1.79
C PHE A 59 -0.64 -10.32 -2.58
N VAL A 60 -0.20 -9.20 -3.16
CA VAL A 60 -1.00 -8.38 -4.08
C VAL A 60 -0.18 -8.21 -5.35
N THR A 61 -0.83 -8.27 -6.50
CA THR A 61 -0.23 -7.87 -7.77
C THR A 61 -0.77 -6.49 -8.12
N MET A 62 0.10 -5.48 -8.12
CA MET A 62 -0.21 -4.15 -8.67
C MET A 62 0.21 -4.11 -10.13
N THR A 63 -0.75 -3.85 -11.01
CA THR A 63 -0.53 -3.74 -12.46
C THR A 63 -1.18 -2.46 -12.98
N GLY A 64 -0.50 -1.75 -13.87
CA GLY A 64 -1.05 -0.62 -14.63
C GLY A 64 -0.46 -0.61 -16.04
N PRO A 65 -1.16 -0.03 -17.04
CA PRO A 65 -0.69 -0.01 -18.42
C PRO A 65 0.62 0.76 -18.61
N GLU A 66 0.96 1.65 -17.67
CA GLU A 66 2.16 2.49 -17.71
C GLU A 66 3.30 1.95 -16.82
N GLY A 67 3.15 0.76 -16.24
CA GLY A 67 4.08 0.22 -15.25
C GLY A 67 3.83 0.75 -13.83
N ALA A 68 4.84 0.65 -12.97
CA ALA A 68 4.75 1.12 -11.59
C ALA A 68 6.12 1.58 -11.07
N THR A 69 6.08 2.64 -10.27
CA THR A 69 7.18 3.09 -9.44
C THR A 69 6.83 2.74 -7.99
N VAL A 70 7.64 1.90 -7.33
CA VAL A 70 7.32 1.33 -6.01
C VAL A 70 8.33 1.73 -4.94
N ILE A 71 7.85 1.84 -3.70
CA ILE A 71 8.69 1.97 -2.51
C ILE A 71 8.76 0.59 -1.86
N ASP A 72 9.97 0.02 -1.79
CA ASP A 72 10.26 -1.21 -1.05
C ASP A 72 11.14 -0.91 0.17
N VAL A 73 10.83 -1.55 1.29
CA VAL A 73 11.60 -1.45 2.54
C VAL A 73 12.09 -2.84 2.93
N PHE A 74 13.40 -3.04 2.96
CA PHE A 74 14.03 -4.30 3.33
C PHE A 74 14.63 -4.22 4.74
N ASN A 75 14.46 -5.29 5.52
CA ASN A 75 15.18 -5.51 6.76
C ASN A 75 15.50 -7.01 6.92
N PRO A 76 16.79 -7.41 6.96
CA PRO A 76 17.99 -6.58 6.89
C PRO A 76 18.24 -5.97 5.50
N THR A 77 19.28 -5.16 5.36
CA THR A 77 19.71 -4.55 4.10
C THR A 77 20.05 -5.61 3.04
N ARG A 78 19.76 -5.31 1.76
CA ARG A 78 20.03 -6.17 0.60
C ARG A 78 21.50 -6.12 0.17
N GLU A 79 22.38 -6.79 0.91
CA GLU A 79 23.80 -6.91 0.58
C GLU A 79 24.03 -7.63 -0.77
N ASP A 80 23.10 -8.51 -1.17
CA ASP A 80 23.13 -9.21 -2.45
C ASP A 80 23.09 -8.27 -3.67
N TRP A 81 22.63 -7.04 -3.51
CA TRP A 81 22.58 -6.05 -4.58
C TRP A 81 23.94 -5.41 -4.91
N GLU A 82 24.98 -5.64 -4.10
CA GLU A 82 26.34 -5.20 -4.45
C GLU A 82 26.88 -5.91 -5.71
N GLN A 83 26.29 -7.06 -6.06
CA GLN A 83 26.73 -7.89 -7.18
C GLN A 83 26.01 -7.57 -8.50
N VAL A 84 24.97 -6.72 -8.47
CA VAL A 84 24.22 -6.34 -9.69
C VAL A 84 24.83 -5.10 -10.35
N GLU A 85 24.62 -4.97 -11.66
CA GLU A 85 25.09 -3.80 -12.43
C GLU A 85 24.50 -2.50 -11.88
N ARG A 86 25.36 -1.49 -11.66
CA ARG A 86 24.95 -0.14 -11.29
C ARG A 86 24.85 0.72 -12.55
N LEU A 87 23.65 1.21 -12.83
CA LEU A 87 23.39 2.13 -13.94
C LEU A 87 23.76 3.57 -13.57
N GLU A 88 23.95 4.43 -14.57
CA GLU A 88 24.14 5.87 -14.38
C GLU A 88 22.91 6.54 -13.74
N PRO A 89 23.08 7.61 -12.94
CA PRO A 89 21.98 8.33 -12.33
C PRO A 89 20.96 8.87 -13.36
N SER A 90 19.66 8.76 -13.05
CA SER A 90 18.56 9.30 -13.86
C SER A 90 17.45 9.87 -12.98
N ALA A 91 16.51 10.62 -13.57
CA ALA A 91 15.45 11.32 -12.84
C ALA A 91 14.39 10.40 -12.21
N GLY A 92 14.35 9.11 -12.56
CA GLY A 92 13.27 8.19 -12.17
C GLY A 92 11.89 8.60 -12.72
N ALA A 93 10.87 7.80 -12.43
CA ALA A 93 9.46 8.07 -12.77
C ALA A 93 8.63 8.33 -11.50
N TRP A 94 9.22 8.99 -10.51
CA TRP A 94 8.57 9.33 -9.25
C TRP A 94 7.57 10.48 -9.46
N PRO A 95 6.42 10.49 -8.77
CA PRO A 95 5.54 11.66 -8.73
C PRO A 95 6.30 12.90 -8.22
N ALA A 96 6.09 14.06 -8.85
CA ALA A 96 6.71 15.34 -8.50
C ALA A 96 5.85 16.16 -7.53
#